data_AF-A0A979FNP3-F1
#
_entry.id   AF-A0A979FNP3-F1
#
_cell.length_a   1.000
_cell.length_b   1.000
_cell.length_c   1.000
_cell.angle_alpha   90.00
_cell.angle_beta   90.00
_cell.angle_gamma   90.00
#
_symmetry.space_group_name_H-M   'P 1'
#
loop_
_entity.id
_entity.type
_entity.pdbx_description
1 polymer ?
#
loop_
_entity_poly.entity_id
_entity_poly.type
_entity_poly.pdbx_seq_one_letter_code
_entity_poly.pdbx_strand_id
1 'polypeptide(L)'
;MVIAMGLFLQRRHFYSTTAACVFGGEVLRFFHGGDECLSIPSTWSDQPGQNIVVYEGGSVTSQARSLWRLELARTKWAGGYINWFHPMRLRHITTGRYLGINQQHELVLLE
;
A
#
# COMPACT_ATOMS: atom_id res chain seq x y z
N MET A 1 0.98 11.75 -10.84
CA MET A 1 0.85 10.32 -10.50
C MET A 1 -0.40 10.14 -9.65
N VAL A 2 -1.56 10.18 -10.30
CA VAL A 2 -2.85 9.84 -9.65
C VAL A 2 -2.90 8.32 -9.74
N ILE A 3 -2.62 7.62 -8.64
CA ILE A 3 -2.95 6.20 -8.58
C ILE A 3 -4.47 6.16 -8.59
N ALA A 4 -5.05 6.07 -9.79
CA ALA A 4 -6.42 5.67 -9.98
C ALA A 4 -6.51 4.24 -9.44
N MET A 5 -6.87 4.10 -8.16
CA MET A 5 -7.22 2.82 -7.55
C MET A 5 -8.51 2.32 -8.21
N GLY A 6 -8.36 1.82 -9.44
CA GLY A 6 -9.25 0.83 -10.05
C GLY A 6 -9.01 -0.57 -9.48
N LEU A 7 -8.36 -0.68 -8.31
CA LEU A 7 -8.37 -1.88 -7.50
C LEU A 7 -9.70 -1.91 -6.74
N PHE A 8 -10.67 -2.56 -7.38
CA PHE A 8 -11.82 -3.24 -6.79
C PHE A 8 -11.86 -3.15 -5.25
N LEU A 9 -12.36 -2.04 -4.71
CA LEU A 9 -12.67 -1.87 -3.29
C LEU A 9 -13.99 -2.63 -3.02
N GLN A 10 -13.95 -3.95 -3.19
CA GLN A 10 -15.03 -4.87 -2.90
C GLN A 10 -15.12 -5.04 -1.39
N ARG A 11 -15.73 -4.07 -0.70
CA ARG A 11 -16.55 -4.14 0.53
C ARG A 11 -16.27 -5.23 1.60
N ARG A 12 -15.08 -5.81 1.69
CA ARG A 12 -14.73 -6.85 2.67
C ARG A 12 -13.24 -6.73 2.99
N HIS A 13 -12.99 -6.43 4.27
CA HIS A 13 -11.71 -6.56 4.97
C HIS A 13 -10.65 -5.48 4.74
N PHE A 14 -11.01 -4.21 4.98
CA PHE A 14 -10.09 -3.30 5.65
C PHE A 14 -10.33 -3.43 7.16
N TYR A 15 -9.37 -3.98 7.90
CA TYR A 15 -9.43 -3.98 9.36
C TYR A 15 -8.83 -2.66 9.87
N SER A 16 -9.63 -1.58 9.89
CA SER A 16 -9.36 -0.44 10.79
C SER A 16 -10.06 -0.73 12.13
N THR A 17 -9.35 -0.54 13.23
CA THR A 17 -9.89 -0.64 14.60
C THR A 17 -10.94 0.43 14.92
N THR A 18 -11.19 1.36 13.99
CA THR A 18 -12.13 2.47 14.14
C THR A 18 -13.10 2.50 12.96
N ALA A 19 -14.33 2.00 13.18
CA ALA A 19 -15.52 2.21 12.36
C ALA A 19 -15.34 2.35 10.82
N ALA A 20 -15.21 1.26 10.05
CA ALA A 20 -15.45 1.16 8.58
C ALA A 20 -14.91 2.27 7.64
N CYS A 21 -14.03 3.14 8.12
CA CYS A 21 -13.49 4.27 7.38
C CYS A 21 -11.98 4.29 7.49
N VAL A 22 -11.35 4.85 6.48
CA VAL A 22 -9.90 4.93 6.39
C VAL A 22 -9.49 6.39 6.57
N PHE A 23 -8.55 6.62 7.46
CA PHE A 23 -8.00 7.94 7.75
C PHE A 23 -6.57 8.06 7.20
N GLY A 24 -6.19 9.29 6.85
CA GLY A 24 -4.80 9.57 6.51
C GLY A 24 -3.87 9.27 7.68
N GLY A 25 -2.71 8.70 7.38
CA GLY A 25 -1.72 8.28 8.37
C GLY A 25 -1.92 6.85 8.91
N GLU A 26 -3.06 6.20 8.64
CA GLU A 26 -3.27 4.81 9.07
C GLU A 26 -2.31 3.83 8.37
N VAL A 27 -2.01 2.76 9.08
CA VAL A 27 -1.20 1.64 8.60
C VAL A 27 -2.12 0.45 8.34
N LEU A 28 -2.05 -0.12 7.15
CA LEU A 28 -2.97 -1.15 6.69
C LEU A 28 -2.32 -2.14 5.72
N ARG A 29 -3.08 -3.18 5.38
CA ARG A 29 -2.73 -4.20 4.39
C ARG A 29 -3.73 -4.15 3.24
N PHE A 30 -3.22 -4.28 2.01
CA PHE A 30 -4.05 -4.35 0.81
C PHE A 30 -4.25 -5.82 0.43
N PHE A 31 -5.47 -6.32 0.54
CA PHE A 31 -5.81 -7.70 0.20
C PHE A 31 -6.30 -7.83 -1.26
N HIS A 32 -5.96 -8.96 -1.89
CA HIS A 32 -6.46 -9.42 -3.17
C HIS A 32 -6.94 -10.86 -3.01
N GLY A 33 -8.06 -11.25 -3.63
CA GLY A 33 -8.58 -12.62 -3.55
C GLY A 33 -9.09 -13.10 -2.17
N GLY A 34 -8.80 -12.37 -1.09
CA GLY A 34 -9.14 -12.70 0.30
C GLY A 34 -8.00 -13.37 1.08
N ASP A 35 -7.03 -13.95 0.38
CA ASP A 35 -5.90 -14.70 0.94
C ASP A 35 -4.53 -14.14 0.53
N GLU A 36 -4.48 -13.27 -0.48
CA GLU A 36 -3.25 -12.60 -0.93
C GLU A 36 -3.20 -11.16 -0.43
N CYS A 37 -2.00 -10.64 -0.17
CA CYS A 37 -1.83 -9.23 0.15
C CYS A 37 -0.59 -8.62 -0.51
N LEU A 38 -0.68 -7.31 -0.77
CA LEU A 38 0.39 -6.54 -1.38
C LEU A 38 1.59 -6.46 -0.41
N SER A 39 2.76 -6.88 -0.87
CA SER A 39 3.98 -6.93 -0.07
C SER A 39 5.24 -6.81 -0.94
N ILE A 40 6.40 -6.60 -0.31
CA ILE A 40 7.70 -6.80 -0.96
C ILE A 40 8.18 -8.24 -0.77
N PRO A 41 8.93 -8.85 -1.69
CA PRO A 41 9.64 -10.14 -1.51
C PRO A 41 10.54 -10.18 -0.26
N SER A 42 10.82 -11.37 0.30
CA SER A 42 11.78 -11.51 1.42
C SER A 42 13.21 -11.22 0.96
N THR A 43 13.48 -11.45 -0.31
CA THR A 43 14.74 -11.16 -1.02
C THR A 43 14.74 -9.77 -1.64
N TRP A 44 13.81 -8.90 -1.25
CA TRP A 44 13.75 -7.54 -1.79
C TRP A 44 15.05 -6.80 -1.52
N SER A 45 15.55 -6.10 -2.54
CA SER A 45 16.70 -5.23 -2.43
C SER A 45 16.61 -4.10 -3.44
N ASP A 46 17.47 -3.09 -3.28
CA ASP A 46 17.55 -1.95 -4.20
C ASP A 46 18.23 -2.29 -5.53
N GLN A 47 18.63 -3.54 -5.72
CA GLN A 47 19.24 -3.98 -6.96
C GLN A 47 18.21 -4.01 -8.09
N PRO A 48 18.63 -3.68 -9.34
CA PRO A 48 17.77 -3.81 -10.50
C PRO A 48 17.13 -5.21 -10.58
N GLY A 49 15.82 -5.28 -10.76
CA GLY A 49 15.05 -6.52 -10.82
C GLY A 49 14.67 -7.15 -9.47
N GLN A 50 15.19 -6.67 -8.34
CA GLN A 50 14.81 -7.14 -6.99
C GLN A 50 13.93 -6.14 -6.23
N ASN A 51 13.79 -4.92 -6.76
CA ASN A 51 12.96 -3.86 -6.19
C ASN A 51 11.51 -3.90 -6.70
N ILE A 52 10.90 -5.09 -6.69
CA ILE A 52 9.53 -5.28 -7.18
C ILE A 52 8.55 -5.47 -6.01
N VAL A 53 7.29 -5.12 -6.23
CA VAL A 53 6.18 -5.33 -5.29
C VAL A 53 5.25 -6.40 -5.86
N VAL A 54 4.81 -7.32 -5.00
CA VAL A 54 4.04 -8.51 -5.39
C VAL A 54 2.80 -8.69 -4.52
N TYR A 55 1.83 -9.45 -5.02
CA TYR A 55 0.79 -10.04 -4.18
C TYR A 55 1.27 -11.41 -3.72
N GLU A 56 1.33 -11.64 -2.42
CA GLU A 56 1.75 -12.91 -1.83
C GLU A 56 0.71 -13.38 -0.80
N GLY A 57 0.36 -14.66 -0.87
CA GLY A 57 -0.56 -15.30 0.05
C GLY A 57 0.10 -15.91 1.28
N GLY A 58 -0.73 -16.47 2.16
CA GLY A 58 -0.27 -17.23 3.31
C GLY A 58 0.28 -16.37 4.45
N SER A 59 1.47 -16.71 4.97
CA SER A 59 2.00 -16.11 6.20
C SER A 59 2.35 -14.62 6.08
N VAL A 60 2.47 -14.07 4.87
CA VAL A 60 2.77 -12.65 4.65
C VAL A 60 1.66 -11.73 5.15
N THR A 61 0.42 -12.22 5.20
CA THR A 61 -0.74 -11.47 5.73
C THR A 61 -0.60 -11.06 7.20
N SER A 62 0.30 -11.70 7.96
CA SER A 62 0.62 -11.35 9.35
C SER A 62 2.01 -10.72 9.53
N GLN A 63 2.81 -10.59 8.46
CA GLN A 63 4.17 -10.05 8.52
C GLN A 63 4.22 -8.53 8.35
N ALA A 64 5.36 -7.92 8.69
CA ALA A 64 5.58 -6.48 8.57
C ALA A 64 5.78 -6.01 7.11
N ARG A 65 6.25 -6.91 6.23
CA ARG A 65 6.49 -6.65 4.79
C ARG A 65 5.23 -6.42 3.95
N SER A 66 4.05 -6.58 4.55
CA SER A 66 2.75 -6.28 3.93
C SER A 66 2.10 -5.00 4.50
N LEU A 67 2.80 -4.27 5.37
CA LEU A 67 2.29 -3.05 6.00
C LEU A 67 2.60 -1.81 5.16
N TRP A 68 1.57 -1.01 4.92
CA TRP A 68 1.62 0.22 4.16
C TRP A 68 0.99 1.37 4.94
N ARG A 69 1.63 2.54 4.94
CA ARG A 69 1.07 3.78 5.48
C ARG A 69 0.46 4.60 4.35
N LEU A 70 -0.75 5.09 4.59
CA LEU A 70 -1.38 6.09 3.73
C LEU A 70 -0.91 7.48 4.09
N GLU A 71 -0.27 8.18 3.15
CA GLU A 71 0.15 9.56 3.33
C GLU A 71 -0.60 10.46 2.35
N LEU A 72 -1.48 11.34 2.87
CA LEU A 72 -2.20 12.28 2.02
C LEU A 72 -1.25 13.35 1.47
N ALA A 73 -1.45 13.78 0.23
CA ALA A 73 -0.60 14.79 -0.41
C ALA A 73 -0.76 16.22 0.17
N ARG A 74 -1.51 16.39 1.26
CA ARG A 74 -1.85 17.68 1.90
C ARG A 74 -1.27 17.74 3.32
N THR A 75 -0.83 18.93 3.73
CA THR A 75 -0.28 19.16 5.09
C THR A 75 -1.36 19.47 6.13
N LYS A 76 -2.36 20.29 5.80
CA LYS A 76 -3.50 20.56 6.69
C LYS A 76 -4.49 19.39 6.63
N TRP A 77 -4.95 18.89 7.78
CA TRP A 77 -5.92 17.78 7.87
C TRP A 77 -5.42 16.45 7.27
N ALA A 78 -4.11 16.19 7.37
CA ALA A 78 -3.50 14.96 6.89
C ALA A 78 -4.03 13.69 7.60
N GLY A 79 -4.63 13.82 8.79
CA GLY A 79 -5.33 12.74 9.51
C GLY A 79 -6.83 12.65 9.22
N GLY A 80 -7.33 13.37 8.21
CA GLY A 80 -8.75 13.38 7.88
C GLY A 80 -9.22 12.09 7.21
N TYR A 81 -10.54 11.93 7.12
CA TYR A 81 -11.18 10.86 6.36
C TYR A 81 -10.73 10.88 4.89
N ILE A 82 -10.45 9.71 4.33
CA ILE A 82 -10.03 9.56 2.95
C ILE A 82 -11.24 9.34 2.05
N ASN A 83 -11.45 10.29 1.15
CA ASN A 83 -12.41 10.17 0.07
C ASN A 83 -11.80 9.48 -1.16
N TRP A 84 -12.68 8.95 -2.01
CA TRP A 84 -12.34 8.48 -3.35
C TRP A 84 -11.64 9.56 -4.16
N PHE A 85 -10.73 9.13 -5.03
CA PHE A 85 -9.95 10.00 -5.93
C PHE A 85 -9.08 11.05 -5.23
N HIS A 86 -8.88 10.94 -3.92
CA HIS A 86 -7.97 11.83 -3.22
C HIS A 86 -6.51 11.44 -3.51
N PRO A 87 -5.64 12.38 -3.92
CA PRO A 87 -4.23 12.07 -4.14
C PRO A 87 -3.54 11.66 -2.83
N MET A 88 -2.87 10.51 -2.87
CA MET A 88 -2.15 9.95 -1.74
C MET A 88 -0.89 9.21 -2.19
N ARG A 89 0.03 9.03 -1.25
CA ARG A 89 1.23 8.21 -1.40
C ARG A 89 1.11 6.99 -0.49
N LEU A 90 1.61 5.86 -0.96
CA LEU A 90 1.70 4.64 -0.18
C LEU A 90 3.14 4.45 0.23
N ARG A 91 3.41 4.51 1.53
CA ARG A 91 4.73 4.30 2.08
C ARG A 91 4.84 2.90 2.67
N HIS A 92 5.82 2.14 2.24
CA HIS A 92 6.11 0.84 2.82
C HIS A 92 6.78 1.02 4.18
N ILE A 93 6.26 0.37 5.23
CA ILE A 93 6.67 0.65 6.61
C ILE A 93 8.11 0.26 6.89
N THR A 94 8.56 -0.90 6.41
CA THR A 94 9.88 -1.42 6.80
C THR A 94 11.02 -0.82 5.98
N THR A 95 10.79 -0.54 4.69
CA THR A 95 11.81 0.06 3.81
C THR A 95 11.77 1.58 3.84
N GLY A 96 10.66 2.19 4.27
CA GLY A 96 10.47 3.63 4.29
C GLY A 96 10.25 4.27 2.92
N ARG A 97 10.23 3.47 1.84
CA ARG A 97 10.10 3.87 0.43
C ARG A 97 8.65 3.95 -0.03
N TYR A 98 8.41 4.57 -1.17
CA TYR A 98 7.06 4.79 -1.71
C TYR A 98 6.73 3.86 -2.86
N LEU A 99 5.48 3.39 -2.93
CA LEU A 99 4.99 2.64 -4.09
C LEU A 99 4.98 3.54 -5.33
N GLY A 100 5.56 3.05 -6.42
CA GLY A 100 5.59 3.72 -7.70
C GLY A 100 5.53 2.74 -8.87
N ILE A 101 5.53 3.30 -10.08
CA ILE A 101 5.56 2.55 -11.33
C ILE A 101 6.82 2.98 -12.08
N ASN A 102 7.63 2.01 -12.53
CA ASN A 102 8.83 2.28 -13.32
C ASN A 102 8.50 2.46 -14.82
N GLN A 103 9.53 2.69 -15.65
CA GLN A 103 9.37 2.86 -17.10
C GLN A 103 8.85 1.59 -17.80
N GLN A 104 9.01 0.44 -17.17
CA GLN A 104 8.57 -0.88 -17.64
C GLN A 104 7.15 -1.23 -17.16
N HIS A 105 6.44 -0.28 -16.53
CA HIS A 105 5.10 -0.48 -15.95
C HIS A 105 5.03 -1.52 -14.82
N GLU A 106 6.14 -1.77 -14.14
CA GLU A 106 6.20 -2.64 -12.98
C GLU A 106 5.98 -1.84 -11.69
N LEU A 107 5.34 -2.46 -10.70
CA LEU A 107 5.22 -1.90 -9.36
C LEU A 107 6.55 -2.04 -8.61
N VAL A 108 7.13 -0.91 -8.23
CA VAL A 108 8.43 -0.83 -7.57
C VAL A 108 8.37 0.08 -6.35
N LEU A 109 9.41 0.05 -5.51
CA LEU A 109 9.59 1.04 -4.46
C LEU A 109 10.56 2.15 -4.89
N LEU A 110 10.11 3.40 -4.78
CA LEU A 110 10.89 4.60 -5.09
C LEU A 110 11.32 5.29 -3.79
N GLU A 111 12.45 5.99 -3.81
CA GLU A 111 12.87 6.86 -2.71
C GLU A 111 12.00 8.12 -2.58
#